data_AF-A0AAE0FRK8-F1
#
_entry.id   AF-A0AAE0FRK8-F1
#
_cell.length_a   1.000
_cell.length_b   1.000
_cell.length_c   1.000
_cell.angle_alpha   90.00
_cell.angle_beta   90.00
_cell.angle_gamma   90.00
#
_symmetry.space_group_name_H-M   'P 1'
#
loop_
_entity.id
_entity.type
_entity.pdbx_description
1 polymer ?
#
loop_
_entity_poly.entity_id
_entity_poly.type
_entity_poly.pdbx_seq_one_letter_code
_entity_poly.pdbx_strand_id
1 'polypeptide(L)'
;MKRVNIKSTIEYVVNLLRSLGVTNLTAETLRKGKFNDPGVASILWRALHDIIILSLAQFPENPGSRLVELWKRLEEEGHSEGCSVNVELVKHYLDTWGYVDPPFFKLTPGNDDSRTLLIALGWTISRCKVFECGLDHLHRKLPMAELLPPYPEVYWRVVLPSTLS
;
A
#
# COMPACT_ATOMS: atom_id res chain seq x y z
N MET A 1 24.20 -11.97 13.55
CA MET A 1 22.93 -11.93 12.79
C MET A 1 22.06 -10.80 13.36
N LYS A 2 22.18 -9.56 12.85
CA LYS A 2 21.33 -8.46 13.32
C LYS A 2 19.91 -8.68 12.76
N ARG A 3 18.92 -8.72 13.66
CA ARG A 3 17.51 -8.93 13.29
C ARG A 3 17.06 -7.75 12.41
N VAL A 4 16.42 -8.03 11.28
CA VAL A 4 15.67 -7.02 10.52
C VAL A 4 14.70 -6.36 11.50
N ASN A 5 14.75 -5.04 11.61
CA ASN A 5 13.83 -4.31 12.46
C ASN A 5 12.47 -4.26 11.74
N ILE A 6 11.64 -5.27 11.99
CA ILE A 6 10.30 -5.44 11.38
C ILE A 6 9.47 -4.15 11.54
N LYS A 7 9.60 -3.48 12.68
CA LYS A 7 8.91 -2.21 12.93
C LYS A 7 9.31 -1.15 11.89
N SER A 8 10.60 -0.96 11.68
CA SER A 8 11.12 0.01 10.70
C SER A 8 10.73 -0.35 9.27
N THR A 9 10.65 -1.64 8.93
CA THR A 9 10.15 -2.07 7.61
C THR A 9 8.68 -1.72 7.42
N ILE A 10 7.82 -1.98 8.42
CA ILE A 10 6.40 -1.63 8.36
C ILE A 10 6.22 -0.11 8.24
N GLU A 11 6.98 0.66 9.02
CA GLU A 11 6.98 2.13 8.95
C GLU A 11 7.40 2.65 7.58
N TYR A 12 8.43 2.04 6.97
CA TYR A 12 8.86 2.38 5.62
C TYR A 12 7.74 2.18 4.60
N VAL A 13 7.07 1.02 4.60
CA VAL A 13 5.96 0.73 3.67
C VAL A 13 4.82 1.74 3.85
N VAL A 14 4.46 2.05 5.08
CA VAL A 14 3.41 3.03 5.39
C VAL A 14 3.80 4.43 4.90
N ASN A 15 5.05 4.85 5.11
CA ASN A 15 5.52 6.14 4.65
C ASN A 15 5.58 6.23 3.12
N LEU A 16 5.94 5.14 2.45
CA LEU A 16 5.92 5.06 0.99
C LEU A 16 4.50 5.18 0.43
N LEU A 17 3.54 4.46 1.01
CA LEU A 17 2.13 4.58 0.63
C LEU A 17 1.59 5.99 0.88
N ARG A 18 1.99 6.61 2.01
CA ARG A 18 1.64 7.99 2.33
C ARG A 18 2.22 8.99 1.33
N SER A 19 3.45 8.79 0.84
CA SER A 19 4.05 9.68 -0.17
C SER A 19 3.30 9.62 -1.51
N LEU A 20 2.69 8.47 -1.81
CA LEU A 20 1.77 8.29 -2.94
C LEU A 20 0.35 8.84 -2.67
N GLY A 21 0.07 9.31 -1.46
CA GLY A 21 -1.22 9.89 -1.09
C GLY A 21 -2.24 8.89 -0.53
N VAL A 22 -1.84 7.63 -0.30
CA VAL A 22 -2.66 6.66 0.45
C VAL A 22 -2.60 7.05 1.93
N THR A 23 -3.61 7.76 2.41
CA THR A 23 -3.66 8.31 3.77
C THR A 23 -4.34 7.35 4.76
N ASN A 24 -4.34 7.70 6.05
CA ASN A 24 -4.97 6.95 7.15
C ASN A 24 -4.38 5.58 7.51
N LEU A 25 -3.54 5.00 6.66
CA LEU A 25 -2.78 3.81 6.99
C LEU A 25 -1.64 4.14 7.97
N THR A 26 -1.55 3.37 9.06
CA THR A 26 -0.46 3.44 10.03
C THR A 26 0.13 2.05 10.27
N ALA A 27 1.32 1.99 10.87
CA ALA A 27 1.90 0.71 11.29
C ALA A 27 0.98 -0.04 12.28
N GLU A 28 0.27 0.72 13.12
CA GLU A 28 -0.71 0.17 14.05
C GLU A 28 -1.94 -0.38 13.33
N THR A 29 -2.41 0.27 12.26
CA THR A 29 -3.49 -0.24 11.40
C THR A 29 -3.14 -1.63 10.84
N LEU A 30 -1.92 -1.79 10.31
CA LEU A 30 -1.44 -3.06 9.78
C LEU A 30 -1.31 -4.12 10.87
N ARG A 31 -0.82 -3.73 12.06
CA ARG A 31 -0.72 -4.63 13.23
C ARG A 31 -2.10 -5.12 13.65
N LYS A 32 -3.07 -4.22 13.76
CA LYS A 32 -4.46 -4.52 14.12
C LYS A 32 -5.16 -5.40 13.08
N GLY A 33 -4.95 -5.13 11.79
CA GLY A 33 -5.48 -5.96 10.70
C GLY A 33 -4.95 -7.40 10.76
N LYS A 34 -3.66 -7.58 11.12
CA LYS A 34 -3.09 -8.91 11.34
C LYS A 34 -3.82 -9.70 12.43
N PHE A 35 -4.30 -9.02 13.48
CA PHE A 35 -5.07 -9.61 14.58
C PHE A 35 -6.59 -9.56 14.35
N ASN A 36 -7.02 -9.29 13.13
CA ASN A 36 -8.42 -9.24 12.72
C ASN A 36 -9.28 -8.23 13.52
N ASP A 37 -8.73 -7.06 13.85
CA ASP A 37 -9.48 -5.96 14.46
C ASP A 37 -10.47 -5.39 13.42
N PRO A 38 -11.80 -5.37 13.67
CA PRO A 38 -12.78 -4.86 12.72
C PRO A 38 -12.68 -3.33 12.51
N GLY A 39 -12.14 -2.59 13.49
CA GLY A 39 -12.03 -1.13 13.43
C GLY A 39 -11.05 -0.61 12.39
N VAL A 40 -10.27 -1.48 11.74
CA VAL A 40 -9.34 -1.09 10.67
C VAL A 40 -9.79 -1.49 9.27
N ALA A 41 -10.91 -2.21 9.14
CA ALA A 41 -11.37 -2.72 7.86
C ALA A 41 -11.66 -1.61 6.84
N SER A 42 -12.35 -0.55 7.25
CA SER A 42 -12.63 0.61 6.39
C SER A 42 -11.36 1.28 5.87
N ILE A 43 -10.33 1.37 6.72
CA ILE A 43 -9.03 1.93 6.36
C ILE A 43 -8.33 1.04 5.31
N LEU A 44 -8.41 -0.28 5.47
CA LEU A 44 -7.81 -1.23 4.52
C LEU A 44 -8.55 -1.24 3.18
N TRP A 45 -9.89 -1.18 3.19
CA TRP A 45 -10.69 -1.02 1.98
C TRP A 45 -10.32 0.25 1.22
N ARG A 46 -10.20 1.38 1.92
CA ARG A 46 -9.76 2.64 1.33
C ARG A 46 -8.37 2.52 0.72
N ALA A 47 -7.42 1.92 1.43
CA ALA A 47 -6.06 1.74 0.93
C ALA A 47 -6.02 0.86 -0.34
N LEU A 48 -6.82 -0.22 -0.38
CA LEU A 48 -6.98 -1.05 -1.59
C LEU A 48 -7.52 -0.24 -2.76
N HIS A 49 -8.59 0.53 -2.54
CA HIS A 49 -9.18 1.40 -3.54
C HIS A 49 -8.15 2.41 -4.08
N ASP A 50 -7.47 3.14 -3.19
CA ASP A 50 -6.51 4.16 -3.58
C ASP A 50 -5.38 3.58 -4.45
N ILE A 51 -4.82 2.43 -4.08
CA ILE A 51 -3.78 1.77 -4.87
C ILE A 51 -4.31 1.31 -6.23
N ILE A 52 -5.53 0.78 -6.29
CA ILE A 52 -6.16 0.39 -7.56
C ILE A 52 -6.31 1.60 -8.48
N ILE A 53 -6.85 2.72 -7.97
CA ILE A 53 -7.00 3.95 -8.75
C ILE A 53 -5.65 4.47 -9.22
N LEU A 54 -4.64 4.51 -8.35
CA LEU A 54 -3.29 4.93 -8.72
C LEU A 54 -2.71 4.03 -9.82
N SER A 55 -2.91 2.72 -9.72
CA SER A 55 -2.46 1.76 -10.72
C SER A 55 -3.16 1.98 -12.07
N LEU A 56 -4.48 2.24 -12.08
CA LEU A 56 -5.24 2.53 -13.30
C LEU A 56 -4.81 3.86 -13.94
N ALA A 57 -4.45 4.84 -13.12
CA ALA A 57 -3.90 6.12 -13.54
C ALA A 57 -2.39 6.07 -13.85
N GLN A 58 -1.77 4.89 -13.80
CA GLN A 58 -0.34 4.67 -14.03
C GLN A 58 0.59 5.52 -13.13
N PHE A 59 0.21 5.70 -11.87
CA PHE A 59 0.96 6.47 -10.86
C PHE A 59 1.36 7.86 -11.36
N PRO A 60 0.40 8.81 -11.45
CA PRO A 60 0.64 10.14 -11.99
C PRO A 60 1.65 10.92 -11.14
N GLU A 61 2.24 11.99 -11.70
CA GLU A 61 3.30 12.76 -11.04
C GLU A 61 2.94 13.30 -9.65
N ASN A 62 1.66 13.64 -9.44
CA ASN A 62 1.12 14.14 -8.17
C ASN A 62 0.00 13.20 -7.67
N PRO A 63 0.36 11.99 -7.21
CA PRO A 63 -0.62 10.94 -6.93
C PRO A 63 -1.55 11.33 -5.77
N GLY A 64 -1.02 11.96 -4.72
CA GLY A 64 -1.83 12.42 -3.59
C GLY A 64 -2.83 13.51 -3.94
N SER A 65 -2.46 14.49 -4.76
CA SER A 65 -3.42 15.52 -5.20
C SER A 65 -4.57 14.94 -6.01
N ARG A 66 -4.30 13.91 -6.83
CA ARG A 66 -5.32 13.21 -7.62
C ARG A 66 -6.28 12.42 -6.74
N LEU A 67 -5.77 11.73 -5.72
CA LEU A 67 -6.61 11.02 -4.77
C LEU A 67 -7.47 11.99 -3.95
N VAL A 68 -6.91 13.12 -3.50
CA VAL A 68 -7.69 14.17 -2.80
C VAL A 68 -8.80 14.73 -3.69
N GLU A 69 -8.50 15.02 -4.96
CA GLU A 69 -9.50 15.50 -5.93
C GLU A 69 -10.60 14.46 -6.15
N LEU A 70 -10.24 13.18 -6.27
CA LEU A 70 -11.21 12.08 -6.43
C LEU A 70 -12.12 11.95 -5.21
N TRP A 71 -11.55 11.88 -4.00
CA TRP A 71 -12.32 11.74 -2.77
C TRP A 71 -13.26 12.92 -2.56
N LYS A 72 -12.81 14.15 -2.89
CA LYS A 72 -13.66 15.33 -2.86
C LYS A 72 -14.86 15.20 -3.81
N ARG A 73 -14.64 14.74 -5.05
CA ARG A 73 -15.75 14.53 -6.02
C ARG A 73 -16.72 13.45 -5.55
N LEU A 74 -16.20 12.36 -4.99
CA LEU A 74 -17.03 11.30 -4.40
C LEU A 74 -17.88 11.84 -3.25
N GLU A 75 -17.31 12.66 -2.36
CA GLU A 75 -18.06 13.31 -1.28
C GLU A 75 -19.16 14.25 -1.81
N GLU A 76 -18.88 15.02 -2.86
CA GLU A 76 -19.87 15.88 -3.53
C GLU A 76 -21.01 15.07 -4.16
N GLU A 77 -20.73 13.85 -4.62
CA GLU A 77 -21.71 12.88 -5.15
C GLU A 77 -22.45 12.10 -4.04
N GLY A 78 -22.17 12.39 -2.76
CA GLY A 78 -22.82 11.76 -1.60
C GLY A 78 -22.16 10.45 -1.14
N HIS A 79 -20.98 10.11 -1.67
CA HIS A 79 -20.18 8.98 -1.23
C HIS A 79 -19.23 9.41 -0.10
N SER A 80 -19.60 9.11 1.16
CA SER A 80 -18.78 9.47 2.32
C SER A 80 -17.66 8.46 2.61
N GLU A 81 -16.53 8.96 3.11
CA GLU A 81 -15.32 8.21 3.50
C GLU A 81 -15.56 7.06 4.51
N GLY A 82 -16.74 6.98 5.13
CA GLY A 82 -17.01 6.08 6.25
C GLY A 82 -17.45 4.66 5.89
N CYS A 83 -18.00 4.41 4.68
CA CYS A 83 -18.50 3.08 4.33
C CYS A 83 -18.74 2.84 2.82
N SER A 84 -18.75 3.88 1.99
CA SER A 84 -18.95 3.74 0.53
C SER A 84 -17.64 3.79 -0.24
N VAL A 85 -16.57 3.18 0.28
CA VAL A 85 -15.51 2.73 -0.62
C VAL A 85 -16.20 1.82 -1.62
N ASN A 86 -15.96 2.00 -2.92
CA ASN A 86 -16.60 1.19 -3.94
C ASN A 86 -16.02 -0.24 -3.87
N VAL A 87 -16.47 -1.02 -2.88
CA VAL A 87 -16.02 -2.39 -2.58
C VAL A 87 -16.18 -3.26 -3.82
N GLU A 88 -17.24 -3.03 -4.59
CA GLU A 88 -17.48 -3.72 -5.85
C GLU A 88 -16.43 -3.37 -6.91
N LEU A 89 -16.00 -2.10 -7.01
CA LEU A 89 -14.86 -1.72 -7.85
C LEU A 89 -13.58 -2.45 -7.41
N VAL A 90 -13.29 -2.47 -6.10
CA VAL A 90 -12.09 -3.16 -5.58
C VAL A 90 -12.15 -4.65 -5.91
N LYS A 91 -13.26 -5.32 -5.62
CA LYS A 91 -13.48 -6.73 -5.96
C LYS A 91 -13.35 -6.97 -7.45
N HIS A 92 -13.99 -6.15 -8.29
CA HIS A 92 -13.94 -6.28 -9.74
C HIS A 92 -12.50 -6.26 -10.27
N TYR A 93 -11.68 -5.29 -9.84
CA TYR A 93 -10.29 -5.22 -10.30
C TYR A 93 -9.42 -6.32 -9.72
N LEU A 94 -9.60 -6.71 -8.46
CA LEU A 94 -8.86 -7.82 -7.88
C LEU A 94 -9.17 -9.14 -8.59
N ASP A 95 -10.44 -9.40 -8.89
CA ASP A 95 -10.86 -10.56 -9.68
C ASP A 95 -10.25 -10.52 -11.10
N THR A 96 -10.39 -9.38 -11.78
CA THR A 96 -9.85 -9.16 -13.13
C THR A 96 -8.32 -9.30 -13.18
N TRP A 97 -7.62 -8.95 -12.10
CA TRP A 97 -6.16 -9.08 -12.00
C TRP A 97 -5.70 -10.45 -11.51
N GLY A 98 -6.63 -11.37 -11.23
CA GLY A 98 -6.35 -12.75 -10.85
C GLY A 98 -6.04 -12.96 -9.37
N TYR A 99 -6.59 -12.13 -8.47
CA TYR A 99 -6.52 -12.38 -7.04
C TYR A 99 -7.41 -13.57 -6.66
N VAL A 100 -6.81 -14.66 -6.16
CA VAL A 100 -7.52 -15.91 -5.86
C VAL A 100 -7.66 -16.08 -4.35
N ASP A 101 -8.77 -15.59 -3.80
CA ASP A 101 -9.13 -15.77 -2.40
C ASP A 101 -10.66 -15.71 -2.22
N PRO A 102 -11.40 -16.83 -2.36
CA PRO A 102 -12.85 -16.85 -2.31
C PRO A 102 -13.47 -16.21 -1.05
N PRO A 103 -12.89 -16.33 0.17
CA PRO A 103 -13.31 -15.58 1.34
C PRO A 103 -13.36 -14.06 1.15
N PHE A 104 -12.38 -13.47 0.46
CA PHE A 104 -12.32 -12.02 0.23
C PHE A 104 -13.54 -11.50 -0.53
N PHE A 105 -13.97 -12.21 -1.58
CA PHE A 105 -15.09 -11.77 -2.41
C PHE A 105 -16.45 -11.84 -1.71
N LYS A 106 -16.52 -12.58 -0.60
CA LYS A 106 -17.71 -12.67 0.27
C LYS A 106 -17.77 -11.56 1.32
N LEU A 107 -16.72 -10.76 1.47
CA LEU A 107 -16.70 -9.66 2.44
C LEU A 107 -17.71 -8.58 2.06
N THR A 108 -18.35 -7.99 3.07
CA THR A 108 -19.32 -6.90 2.92
C THR A 108 -18.97 -5.79 3.90
N PRO A 109 -19.20 -4.51 3.56
CA PRO A 109 -19.01 -3.40 4.50
C PRO A 109 -19.71 -3.70 5.83
N GLY A 110 -18.93 -3.91 6.89
CA GLY A 110 -19.43 -4.20 8.25
C GLY A 110 -19.32 -5.65 8.73
N ASN A 111 -18.97 -6.61 7.87
CA ASN A 111 -18.57 -7.97 8.27
C ASN A 111 -17.20 -8.31 7.65
N ASP A 112 -16.27 -7.38 7.86
CA ASP A 112 -14.99 -7.39 7.18
C ASP A 112 -13.96 -8.15 8.02
N ASP A 113 -13.41 -9.22 7.44
CA ASP A 113 -12.20 -9.87 7.94
C ASP A 113 -10.99 -9.00 7.56
N SER A 114 -10.53 -8.18 8.50
CA SER A 114 -9.44 -7.24 8.26
C SER A 114 -8.10 -7.94 8.01
N ARG A 115 -7.96 -9.22 8.38
CA ARG A 115 -6.79 -10.02 8.01
C ARG A 115 -6.85 -10.40 6.54
N THR A 116 -8.00 -10.81 6.05
CA THR A 116 -8.23 -11.09 4.62
C THR A 116 -8.00 -9.83 3.77
N LEU A 117 -8.47 -8.67 4.23
CA LEU A 117 -8.16 -7.37 3.58
C LEU A 117 -6.67 -7.04 3.59
N LEU A 118 -5.97 -7.32 4.69
CA LEU A 118 -4.53 -7.08 4.79
C LEU A 118 -3.73 -7.96 3.82
N ILE A 119 -4.15 -9.21 3.60
CA ILE A 119 -3.55 -10.10 2.60
C ILE A 119 -3.77 -9.55 1.20
N ALA A 120 -5.00 -9.17 0.87
CA ALA A 120 -5.32 -8.54 -0.42
C ALA A 120 -4.50 -7.26 -0.62
N LEU A 121 -4.31 -6.45 0.42
CA LEU A 121 -3.48 -5.24 0.36
C LEU A 121 -2.03 -5.57 0.02
N GLY A 122 -1.44 -6.55 0.70
CA GLY A 122 -0.08 -7.02 0.42
C GLY A 122 0.07 -7.54 -1.02
N TRP A 123 -0.91 -8.30 -1.50
CA TRP A 123 -0.94 -8.77 -2.89
C TRP A 123 -1.04 -7.61 -3.89
N THR A 124 -1.92 -6.63 -3.63
CA THR A 124 -2.14 -5.47 -4.50
C THR A 124 -0.90 -4.60 -4.60
N ILE A 125 -0.23 -4.34 -3.47
CA ILE A 125 1.04 -3.61 -3.41
C ILE A 125 2.08 -4.26 -4.33
N SER A 126 2.20 -5.60 -4.28
CA SER A 126 3.12 -6.35 -5.14
C SER A 126 2.68 -6.31 -6.61
N ARG A 127 1.40 -6.53 -6.89
CA ARG A 127 0.84 -6.59 -8.25
C ARG A 127 0.97 -5.27 -9.00
N CYS A 128 0.77 -4.15 -8.30
CA CYS A 128 0.82 -2.80 -8.84
C CYS A 128 2.22 -2.19 -8.82
N LYS A 129 3.26 -2.94 -8.39
CA LYS A 129 4.66 -2.45 -8.32
C LYS A 129 4.78 -1.13 -7.55
N VAL A 130 4.05 -1.05 -6.44
CA VAL A 130 3.96 0.18 -5.63
C VAL A 130 5.34 0.62 -5.13
N PHE A 131 6.25 -0.32 -4.88
CA PHE A 131 7.61 0.00 -4.46
C PHE A 131 8.40 0.71 -5.55
N GLU A 132 8.38 0.19 -6.77
CA GLU A 132 9.05 0.77 -7.92
C GLU A 132 8.48 2.15 -8.23
N CYS A 133 7.15 2.27 -8.33
CA CYS A 133 6.49 3.54 -8.61
C CYS A 133 6.69 4.57 -7.49
N GLY A 134 6.64 4.12 -6.23
CA GLY A 134 6.88 4.97 -5.07
C GLY A 134 8.32 5.45 -4.96
N LEU A 135 9.29 4.58 -5.22
CA LEU A 135 10.71 4.93 -5.28
C LEU A 135 10.97 5.92 -6.42
N ASP A 136 10.45 5.67 -7.62
CA ASP A 136 10.58 6.60 -8.75
C ASP A 136 9.99 7.97 -8.43
N HIS A 137 8.84 8.01 -7.74
CA HIS A 137 8.23 9.26 -7.28
C HIS A 137 9.12 9.99 -6.27
N LEU A 138 9.67 9.28 -5.30
CA LEU A 138 10.53 9.86 -4.27
C LEU A 138 11.92 10.26 -4.79
N HIS A 139 12.48 9.53 -5.76
CA HIS A 139 13.76 9.85 -6.42
C HIS A 139 13.73 11.22 -7.10
N ARG A 140 12.55 11.65 -7.58
CA ARG A 140 12.37 12.99 -8.15
C ARG A 140 12.45 14.10 -7.09
N LYS A 141 12.34 13.76 -5.80
CA LYS A 141 12.27 14.71 -4.68
C LYS A 141 13.45 14.62 -3.71
N LEU A 142 14.11 13.47 -3.61
CA LEU A 142 15.14 13.17 -2.61
C LEU A 142 16.32 12.41 -3.24
N PRO A 143 17.52 12.47 -2.65
CA PRO A 143 18.66 11.67 -3.07
C PRO A 143 18.47 10.18 -2.73
N MET A 144 18.97 9.29 -3.59
CA MET A 144 18.87 7.82 -3.50
C MET A 144 19.15 7.24 -2.09
N ALA A 145 20.13 7.78 -1.37
CA ALA A 145 20.54 7.28 -0.06
C ALA A 145 19.44 7.38 1.00
N GLU A 146 18.51 8.33 0.86
CA GLU A 146 17.39 8.54 1.80
C GLU A 146 16.16 7.69 1.46
N LEU A 147 16.19 6.99 0.31
CA LEU A 147 15.04 6.31 -0.27
C LEU A 147 15.06 4.81 -0.04
N LEU A 148 16.23 4.31 0.31
CA LEU A 148 16.46 2.92 0.60
C LEU A 148 15.81 2.56 1.94
N PRO A 149 15.06 1.43 2.01
CA PRO A 149 14.62 0.90 3.29
C PRO A 149 15.85 0.62 4.18
N PRO A 150 15.68 0.50 5.51
CA PRO A 150 16.78 0.16 6.40
C PRO A 150 17.26 -1.26 6.10
N TYR A 151 18.20 -1.37 5.16
CA TYR A 151 18.87 -2.63 4.85
C TYR A 151 19.75 -3.01 6.04
N PRO A 152 19.79 -4.29 6.44
CA PRO A 152 20.83 -4.74 7.35
C PRO A 152 22.19 -4.51 6.68
N GLU A 153 23.12 -3.86 7.38
CA GLU A 153 24.43 -3.39 6.85
C GLU A 153 25.34 -4.46 6.23
N VAL A 154 24.93 -5.73 6.20
CA VAL A 154 25.80 -6.87 5.90
C VAL A 154 25.77 -7.26 4.42
N TYR A 155 24.82 -6.75 3.62
CA TYR A 155 24.67 -7.21 2.22
C TYR A 155 25.60 -6.53 1.20
N TRP A 156 26.31 -5.44 1.54
CA TRP A 156 27.22 -4.79 0.59
C TRP A 156 28.69 -5.27 0.68
N ARG A 157 29.02 -6.18 1.62
CA ARG A 157 30.31 -6.89 1.64
C ARG A 157 30.32 -8.16 0.80
N VAL A 158 29.53 -8.22 -0.28
CA VAL A 158 29.75 -9.23 -1.32
C VAL A 158 30.82 -8.68 -2.26
N VAL A 159 32.07 -9.00 -1.93
CA VAL A 159 33.23 -9.15 -2.81
C VAL A 159 33.20 -8.24 -4.04
N LEU A 160 33.72 -7.01 -3.89
CA LEU A 160 34.46 -6.44 -5.02
C LEU A 160 35.63 -7.42 -5.28
N PRO A 161 35.74 -8.04 -6.47
CA PRO A 161 36.97 -8.73 -6.79
C PRO A 161 38.06 -7.66 -6.78
N SER A 162 39.05 -7.84 -5.92
CA SER A 162 40.26 -7.04 -5.90
C SER A 162 40.90 -7.13 -7.28
N THR A 163 40.59 -6.18 -8.16
CA THR A 163 41.31 -6.01 -9.41
C THR A 163 42.72 -5.54 -9.09
N LEU A 164 43.69 -6.32 -9.59
CA LEU A 164 45.03 -5.92 -10.00
C LEU A 164 46.08 -5.75 -8.88
N SER A 165 46.94 -6.78 -8.78
CA SER A 165 48.40 -6.64 -8.65
C SER A 165 49.03 -7.84 -9.33
#